data_AF-A0AAW4G9N0-F1
#
_entry.id   AF-A0AAW4G9N0-F1
#
_cell.length_a   1.000
_cell.length_b   1.000
_cell.length_c   1.000
_cell.angle_alpha   90.00
_cell.angle_beta   90.00
_cell.angle_gamma   90.00
#
_symmetry.space_group_name_H-M   'P 1'
#
loop_
_entity.id
_entity.type
_entity.pdbx_description
1 polymer ?
#
loop_
_entity_poly.entity_id
_entity_poly.type
_entity_poly.pdbx_seq_one_letter_code
_entity_poly.pdbx_strand_id
1 'polypeptide(L)'
;MTAPQAQESSEEQPQEAVESNDQAVQDNSAEETTTESKDSDLPDLVRAKLDKVNREAQNFRNRLKEQEPLVEAAQEAERAKMSELERERADKAALAEQLARRDTEVLQARYNLTEEDLEFIGAGSFEERSARAEKFAARIQQSAPPAETRPPSERPVESLKPGASPSAPPVADHSYPASWGFQPPAAG
;
A
#
# COMPACT_ATOMS: atom_id res chain seq x y z
N MET A 1 -18.98 14.63 14.25
CA MET A 1 -19.87 15.40 13.36
C MET A 1 -19.20 15.52 12.00
N THR A 2 -19.97 15.23 10.95
CA THR A 2 -19.70 15.35 9.51
C THR A 2 -18.95 14.19 8.84
N ALA A 3 -19.60 13.71 7.77
CA ALA A 3 -19.52 12.43 7.07
C ALA A 3 -18.44 12.36 5.96
N PRO A 4 -18.14 11.15 5.45
CA PRO A 4 -17.38 10.91 4.22
C PRO A 4 -18.29 10.95 2.96
N GLN A 5 -17.77 11.43 1.82
CA GLN A 5 -18.32 11.17 0.46
C GLN A 5 -17.31 10.24 -0.23
N ALA A 6 -17.60 8.97 -0.53
CA ALA A 6 -18.48 8.46 -1.62
C ALA A 6 -18.01 8.98 -2.99
N GLN A 7 -17.14 8.23 -3.69
CA GLN A 7 -17.49 7.25 -4.73
C GLN A 7 -18.18 7.87 -5.96
N GLU A 8 -17.43 8.01 -7.06
CA GLU A 8 -17.96 7.84 -8.41
C GLU A 8 -17.04 6.88 -9.17
N SER A 9 -17.40 5.60 -9.10
CA SER A 9 -17.12 4.63 -10.15
C SER A 9 -18.10 4.88 -11.29
N SER A 10 -17.63 4.86 -12.53
CA SER A 10 -18.46 4.54 -13.70
C SER A 10 -17.63 3.67 -14.61
N GLU A 11 -18.06 2.41 -14.66
CA GLU A 11 -17.56 1.30 -15.45
C GLU A 11 -18.66 0.94 -16.47
N GLU A 12 -18.26 0.31 -17.57
CA GLU A 12 -19.08 -0.33 -18.62
C GLU A 12 -19.82 0.58 -19.63
N GLN A 13 -19.85 0.32 -20.94
CA GLN A 13 -19.64 -0.93 -21.69
C GLN A 13 -19.25 -0.65 -23.17
N PRO A 14 -18.71 -1.64 -23.90
CA PRO A 14 -18.33 -1.57 -25.31
C PRO A 14 -19.51 -1.95 -26.23
N GLN A 15 -19.55 -1.37 -27.43
CA GLN A 15 -20.46 -1.83 -28.49
C GLN A 15 -19.70 -2.05 -29.81
N GLU A 16 -19.84 -3.29 -30.28
CA GLU A 16 -19.52 -3.77 -31.61
C GLU A 16 -20.24 -2.96 -32.71
N ALA A 17 -19.57 -2.76 -33.84
CA ALA A 17 -20.20 -2.88 -35.15
C ALA A 17 -19.11 -3.20 -36.19
N VAL A 18 -18.98 -4.49 -36.47
CA VAL A 18 -18.44 -5.00 -37.71
C VAL A 18 -19.46 -4.66 -38.79
N GLU A 19 -19.10 -3.82 -39.76
CA GLU A 19 -19.81 -3.77 -41.03
C GLU A 19 -18.78 -3.82 -42.16
N SER A 20 -18.70 -5.01 -42.73
CA SER A 20 -18.09 -5.28 -44.02
C SER A 20 -18.71 -4.37 -45.07
N ASN A 21 -17.89 -3.60 -45.78
CA ASN A 21 -18.27 -3.13 -47.11
C ASN A 21 -17.26 -3.65 -48.13
N ASP A 22 -17.63 -4.76 -48.74
CA ASP A 22 -17.01 -5.36 -49.91
C ASP A 22 -17.76 -4.81 -51.13
N GLN A 23 -17.24 -3.74 -51.73
CA GLN A 23 -17.56 -3.17 -53.05
C GLN A 23 -16.75 -1.86 -53.17
N ALA A 24 -15.97 -1.57 -54.20
CA ALA A 24 -15.84 -2.17 -55.51
C ALA A 24 -14.44 -1.89 -56.07
N VAL A 25 -13.93 -2.88 -56.80
CA VAL A 25 -12.96 -2.66 -57.88
C VAL A 25 -13.69 -1.82 -58.95
N GLN A 26 -13.32 -0.56 -59.07
CA GLN A 26 -13.36 0.22 -60.30
C GLN A 26 -11.94 0.78 -60.44
N ASP A 27 -11.06 0.12 -61.19
CA ASP A 27 -10.86 0.44 -62.61
C ASP A 27 -11.48 1.78 -63.02
N ASN A 28 -10.78 2.85 -62.67
CA ASN A 28 -10.73 4.03 -63.53
C ASN A 28 -9.29 4.13 -64.05
N SER A 29 -9.08 3.34 -65.10
CA SER A 29 -8.21 3.72 -66.20
C SER A 29 -8.27 5.23 -66.45
N ALA A 30 -7.09 5.85 -66.41
CA ALA A 30 -6.69 7.03 -67.16
C ALA A 30 -7.78 8.10 -67.38
N GLU A 31 -7.93 9.00 -66.42
CA GLU A 31 -8.31 10.39 -66.72
C GLU A 31 -7.16 11.30 -66.29
N GLU A 32 -6.21 11.47 -67.22
CA GLU A 32 -5.44 12.72 -67.36
C GLU A 32 -6.44 13.87 -67.51
N THR A 33 -6.94 14.39 -66.41
CA THR A 33 -7.66 15.65 -66.39
C THR A 33 -6.67 16.78 -66.16
N THR A 34 -6.03 17.15 -67.27
CA THR A 34 -5.58 18.50 -67.61
C THR A 34 -5.92 19.58 -66.57
N THR A 35 -5.07 19.74 -65.56
CA THR A 35 -4.99 20.98 -64.76
C THR A 35 -4.06 22.01 -65.40
N GLU A 36 -3.63 21.81 -66.65
CA GLU A 36 -2.70 22.74 -67.31
C GLU A 36 -3.39 24.04 -67.80
N SER A 37 -4.72 24.09 -67.87
CA SER A 37 -5.43 25.19 -68.56
C SER A 37 -5.98 26.30 -67.65
N LYS A 38 -5.95 26.16 -66.32
CA LYS A 38 -6.45 27.21 -65.40
C LYS A 38 -5.34 28.10 -64.84
N ASP A 39 -4.12 27.60 -64.77
CA ASP A 39 -2.98 28.41 -64.35
C ASP A 39 -2.54 29.37 -65.45
N SER A 40 -2.74 29.02 -66.73
CA SER A 40 -2.36 29.82 -67.91
C SER A 40 -3.18 31.10 -68.14
N ASP A 41 -4.27 31.34 -67.39
CA ASP A 41 -5.08 32.57 -67.43
C ASP A 41 -4.83 33.50 -66.23
N LEU A 42 -4.02 33.10 -65.25
CA LEU A 42 -3.71 33.93 -64.08
C LEU A 42 -2.64 34.98 -64.39
N PRO A 43 -2.68 36.20 -63.81
CA PRO A 43 -1.61 37.18 -63.98
C PRO A 43 -0.26 36.65 -63.47
N ASP A 44 0.85 36.99 -64.14
CA ASP A 44 2.19 36.48 -63.82
C ASP A 44 2.59 36.66 -62.34
N LEU A 45 2.18 37.78 -61.72
CA LEU A 45 2.42 38.06 -60.30
C LEU A 45 1.70 37.07 -59.36
N VAL A 46 0.55 36.54 -59.76
CA VAL A 46 -0.23 35.57 -58.97
C VAL A 46 0.41 34.19 -59.09
N ARG A 47 0.84 33.78 -60.29
CA ARG A 47 1.57 32.53 -60.51
C ARG A 47 2.87 32.47 -59.72
N ALA A 48 3.68 33.52 -59.79
CA ALA A 48 4.94 33.60 -59.05
C ALA A 48 4.75 33.49 -57.52
N LYS A 49 3.64 34.04 -57.00
CA LYS A 49 3.28 33.88 -55.58
C LYS A 49 2.82 32.47 -55.25
N LEU A 50 2.00 31.84 -56.10
CA LEU A 50 1.58 30.45 -55.93
C LEU A 50 2.76 29.49 -55.95
N ASP A 51 3.70 29.64 -56.88
CA ASP A 51 4.92 28.84 -56.94
C ASP A 51 5.77 29.00 -55.68
N LYS A 52 5.88 30.23 -55.18
CA LYS A 52 6.61 30.51 -53.93
C LYS A 52 5.95 29.82 -52.74
N VAL A 53 4.64 29.95 -52.58
CA VAL A 53 3.90 29.27 -51.49
C VAL A 53 3.97 27.75 -51.64
N ASN A 54 3.88 27.22 -52.86
CA ASN A 54 3.99 25.79 -53.11
C ASN A 54 5.37 25.25 -52.74
N ARG A 55 6.45 25.98 -53.07
CA ARG A 55 7.81 25.64 -52.66
C ARG A 55 7.99 25.72 -51.15
N GLU A 56 7.46 26.75 -50.50
CA GLU A 56 7.49 26.88 -49.04
C GLU A 56 6.72 25.73 -48.37
N ALA A 57 5.53 25.39 -48.86
CA ALA A 57 4.73 24.26 -48.37
C ALA A 57 5.44 22.91 -48.56
N GLN A 58 6.11 22.69 -49.71
CA GLN A 58 6.94 21.50 -49.92
C GLN A 58 8.12 21.45 -48.94
N ASN A 59 8.78 22.58 -48.69
CA ASN A 59 9.87 22.66 -47.71
C ASN A 59 9.38 22.34 -46.29
N PHE A 60 8.20 22.82 -45.90
CA PHE A 60 7.62 22.48 -44.59
C PHE A 60 7.25 21.01 -44.49
N ARG A 61 6.67 20.41 -45.54
CA ARG A 61 6.39 18.97 -45.57
C ARG A 61 7.64 18.13 -45.45
N ASN A 62 8.73 18.51 -46.14
CA ASN A 62 10.00 17.81 -46.04
C ASN A 62 10.60 17.94 -44.64
N ARG A 63 10.58 19.15 -44.05
CA ARG A 63 11.05 19.36 -42.66
C ARG A 63 10.22 18.57 -41.64
N LEU A 64 8.90 18.48 -41.81
CA LEU A 64 8.06 17.66 -40.93
C LEU A 64 8.42 16.18 -41.04
N LYS A 65 8.54 15.66 -42.27
CA LYS A 65 8.98 14.27 -42.50
C LYS A 65 10.34 13.96 -41.89
N GLU A 66 11.26 14.93 -41.86
CA GLU A 66 12.57 14.79 -41.22
C GLU A 66 12.50 14.84 -39.68
N GLN A 67 11.55 15.60 -39.12
CA GLN A 67 11.40 15.79 -37.67
C GLN A 67 10.52 14.73 -37.00
N GLU A 68 9.51 14.21 -37.68
CA GLU A 68 8.62 13.15 -37.20
C GLU A 68 9.38 11.95 -36.59
N PRO A 69 10.38 11.33 -37.26
CA PRO A 69 11.09 10.19 -36.68
C PRO A 69 11.95 10.58 -35.47
N LEU A 70 12.45 11.82 -35.40
CA LEU A 70 13.22 12.29 -34.24
C LEU A 70 12.32 12.47 -33.02
N VAL A 71 11.10 12.99 -33.22
CA VAL A 71 10.12 13.15 -32.15
C VAL A 71 9.61 11.78 -31.69
N GLU A 72 9.31 10.88 -32.62
CA GLU A 72 8.88 9.52 -32.30
C GLU A 72 9.95 8.76 -31.51
N ALA A 73 11.20 8.78 -31.97
CA ALA A 73 12.32 8.17 -31.24
C ALA A 73 12.55 8.80 -29.85
N ALA A 74 12.36 10.11 -29.72
CA ALA A 74 12.45 10.79 -28.43
C ALA A 74 11.33 10.35 -27.47
N GLN A 75 10.08 10.25 -27.95
CA GLN A 75 8.95 9.78 -27.15
C GLN A 75 9.12 8.32 -26.73
N GLU A 76 9.60 7.45 -27.62
CA GLU A 76 9.91 6.06 -27.27
C GLU A 76 11.00 5.96 -26.22
N ALA A 77 12.07 6.75 -26.36
CA ALA A 77 13.14 6.83 -25.35
C ALA A 77 12.63 7.34 -24.00
N GLU A 78 11.70 8.30 -23.98
CA GLU A 78 11.07 8.76 -22.75
C GLU A 78 10.19 7.68 -22.11
N ARG A 79 9.36 6.97 -22.89
CA ARG A 79 8.55 5.86 -22.40
C ARG A 79 9.42 4.74 -21.81
N ALA A 80 10.52 4.39 -22.48
CA ALA A 80 11.47 3.41 -22.00
C ALA A 80 12.12 3.84 -20.67
N LYS A 81 12.57 5.10 -20.57
CA LYS A 81 13.12 5.66 -19.33
C LYS A 81 12.11 5.67 -18.18
N MET A 82 10.85 5.99 -18.46
CA MET A 82 9.79 5.97 -17.45
C MET A 82 9.59 4.55 -16.91
N SER A 83 9.54 3.55 -17.78
CA SER A 83 9.45 2.14 -17.36
C SER A 83 10.65 1.69 -16.54
N GLU A 84 11.86 2.12 -16.90
CA GLU A 84 13.09 1.79 -16.17
C GLU A 84 13.12 2.45 -14.79
N LEU A 85 12.70 3.72 -14.69
CA LEU A 85 12.55 4.42 -13.42
C LEU A 85 11.49 3.78 -12.52
N GLU A 86 10.39 3.28 -13.09
CA GLU A 86 9.37 2.54 -12.34
C GLU A 86 9.92 1.23 -11.78
N ARG A 87 10.69 0.49 -12.60
CA ARG A 87 11.37 -0.72 -12.15
C ARG A 87 12.33 -0.46 -11.01
N GLU A 88 13.18 0.56 -11.14
CA GLU A 88 14.09 0.95 -10.05
C GLU A 88 13.36 1.37 -8.77
N ARG A 89 12.23 2.06 -8.89
CA ARG A 89 11.41 2.45 -7.73
C ARG A 89 10.82 1.22 -7.05
N ALA A 90 10.33 0.25 -7.82
CA ALA A 90 9.82 -1.01 -7.29
C ALA A 90 10.93 -1.78 -6.56
N ASP A 91 12.12 -1.88 -7.16
CA ASP A 91 13.26 -2.57 -6.55
C ASP A 91 13.73 -1.87 -5.25
N LYS A 92 13.82 -0.52 -5.27
CA LYS A 92 14.16 0.27 -4.07
C LYS A 92 13.11 0.13 -2.97
N ALA A 93 11.83 0.13 -3.32
CA ALA A 93 10.74 -0.09 -2.37
C ALA A 93 10.81 -1.49 -1.75
N ALA A 94 11.02 -2.53 -2.57
CA ALA A 94 11.17 -3.91 -2.10
C ALA A 94 12.37 -4.07 -1.17
N LEU A 95 13.52 -3.46 -1.50
CA LEU A 95 14.70 -3.47 -0.62
C LEU A 95 14.43 -2.73 0.70
N ALA A 96 13.77 -1.57 0.65
CA ALA A 96 13.41 -0.81 1.84
C ALA A 96 12.47 -1.60 2.77
N GLU A 97 11.49 -2.32 2.22
CA GLU A 97 10.63 -3.22 2.99
C GLU A 97 11.43 -4.37 3.64
N GLN A 98 12.35 -5.00 2.90
CA GLN A 98 13.19 -6.06 3.43
C GLN A 98 14.05 -5.56 4.60
N LEU A 99 14.64 -4.37 4.47
CA LEU A 99 15.41 -3.74 5.55
C LEU A 99 14.52 -3.42 6.75
N ALA A 100 13.33 -2.86 6.54
CA ALA A 100 12.40 -2.59 7.63
C ALA A 100 11.98 -3.86 8.39
N ARG A 101 11.78 -4.99 7.68
CA ARG A 101 11.50 -6.30 8.28
C ARG A 101 12.68 -6.84 9.07
N ARG A 102 13.90 -6.75 8.53
CA ARG A 102 15.14 -7.10 9.24
C ARG A 102 15.30 -6.28 10.51
N ASP A 103 15.05 -4.97 10.44
CA ASP A 103 15.13 -4.07 11.59
C ASP A 103 14.12 -4.46 12.69
N THR A 104 12.89 -4.82 12.32
CA THR A 104 11.91 -5.35 13.29
C THR A 104 12.39 -6.65 13.94
N GLU A 105 12.90 -7.60 13.15
CA GLU A 105 13.42 -8.89 13.66
C GLU A 105 14.55 -8.67 14.67
N VAL A 106 15.47 -7.74 14.37
CA VAL A 106 16.59 -7.40 15.25
C VAL A 106 16.11 -6.79 16.57
N LEU A 107 15.12 -5.88 16.52
CA LEU A 107 14.57 -5.26 17.73
C LEU A 107 13.83 -6.28 18.62
N GLN A 108 13.03 -7.15 18.02
CA GLN A 108 12.35 -8.24 18.74
C GLN A 108 13.35 -9.14 19.46
N ALA A 109 14.36 -9.62 18.73
CA ALA A 109 15.38 -10.50 19.29
C ALA A 109 16.23 -9.83 20.37
N ARG A 110 16.58 -8.56 20.21
CA ARG A 110 17.46 -7.83 21.14
C ARG A 110 16.78 -7.46 22.45
N TYR A 111 15.50 -7.09 22.40
CA TYR A 111 14.77 -6.57 23.55
C TYR A 111 13.68 -7.53 24.07
N ASN A 112 13.59 -8.74 23.48
CA ASN A 112 12.56 -9.75 23.77
C ASN A 112 11.13 -9.19 23.65
N LEU A 113 10.89 -8.42 22.60
CA LEU A 113 9.60 -7.78 22.34
C LEU A 113 8.72 -8.71 21.50
N THR A 114 7.44 -8.75 21.85
CA THR A 114 6.42 -9.45 21.06
C THR A 114 5.98 -8.60 19.85
N GLU A 115 5.20 -9.18 18.94
CA GLU A 115 4.62 -8.42 17.82
C GLU A 115 3.69 -7.30 18.30
N GLU A 116 2.94 -7.54 19.37
CA GLU A 116 2.05 -6.57 20.03
C GLU A 116 2.85 -5.39 20.59
N ASP A 117 4.03 -5.65 21.15
CA ASP A 117 4.91 -4.61 21.69
C ASP A 117 5.49 -3.68 20.61
N LEU A 118 5.65 -4.18 19.37
CA LEU A 118 6.21 -3.39 18.27
C LEU A 118 5.31 -2.23 17.85
N GLU A 119 3.99 -2.38 18.01
CA GLU A 119 3.01 -1.32 17.69
C GLU A 119 3.28 -0.05 18.52
N PHE A 120 3.76 -0.22 19.76
CA PHE A 120 4.03 0.89 20.69
C PHE A 120 5.36 1.61 20.44
N ILE A 121 6.31 1.00 19.72
CA ILE A 121 7.59 1.62 19.35
C ILE A 121 7.38 2.69 18.27
N GLY A 122 6.43 2.42 17.37
CA GLY A 122 6.07 3.28 16.25
C GLY A 122 7.10 3.33 15.12
N ALA A 123 6.87 4.23 14.18
CA ALA A 123 7.76 4.49 13.04
C ALA A 123 8.92 5.43 13.41
N GLY A 124 10.01 5.34 12.64
CA GLY A 124 11.20 6.17 12.79
C GLY A 124 12.43 5.50 12.19
N SER A 125 13.58 6.16 12.33
CA SER A 125 14.88 5.56 12.02
C SER A 125 15.17 4.37 12.93
N PHE A 126 16.05 3.45 12.52
CA PHE A 126 16.41 2.30 13.34
C PHE A 126 16.91 2.71 14.74
N GLU A 127 17.72 3.77 14.82
CA GLU A 127 18.26 4.30 16.08
C GLU A 127 17.17 4.88 16.99
N GLU A 128 16.18 5.58 16.44
CA GLU A 128 15.06 6.07 17.23
C GLU A 128 14.19 4.92 17.73
N ARG A 129 13.96 3.92 16.88
CA ARG A 129 13.17 2.73 17.23
C ARG A 129 13.89 1.90 18.29
N SER A 130 15.21 1.73 18.20
CA SER A 130 16.01 1.01 19.19
C SER A 130 16.00 1.71 20.55
N ALA A 131 16.16 3.04 20.58
CA ALA A 131 16.11 3.81 21.82
C ALA A 131 14.71 3.77 22.48
N ARG A 132 13.63 3.75 21.69
CA ARG A 132 12.27 3.57 22.22
C ARG A 132 12.04 2.13 22.71
N ALA A 133 12.48 1.14 21.94
CA ALA A 133 12.42 -0.28 22.29
C ALA A 133 13.11 -0.57 23.63
N GLU A 134 14.30 -0.01 23.83
CA GLU A 134 15.06 -0.13 25.08
C GLU A 134 14.29 0.43 26.28
N LYS A 135 13.76 1.66 26.15
CA LYS A 135 12.96 2.30 27.21
C LYS A 135 11.70 1.51 27.52
N PHE A 136 11.06 0.97 26.50
CA PHE A 136 9.84 0.19 26.64
C PHE A 136 10.10 -1.16 27.31
N ALA A 137 11.12 -1.90 26.86
CA ALA A 137 11.56 -3.14 27.48
C ALA A 137 11.94 -2.96 28.95
N ALA A 138 12.67 -1.90 29.28
CA ALA A 138 13.00 -1.56 30.67
C ALA A 138 11.75 -1.33 31.52
N ARG A 139 10.72 -0.66 30.97
CA ARG A 139 9.46 -0.41 31.68
C ARG A 139 8.65 -1.69 31.89
N ILE A 140 8.59 -2.59 30.90
CA ILE A 140 7.93 -3.89 31.05
C ILE A 140 8.61 -4.71 32.14
N GLN A 141 9.95 -4.79 32.11
CA GLN A 141 10.70 -5.53 33.13
C GLN A 141 10.50 -4.98 34.55
N GLN A 142 10.38 -3.65 34.69
CA GLN A 142 10.07 -3.02 35.98
C GLN A 142 8.62 -3.22 36.43
N SER A 143 7.69 -3.39 35.48
CA SER A 143 6.25 -3.54 35.75
C SER A 143 5.84 -5.01 35.88
N ALA A 144 6.72 -5.95 35.54
CA ALA A 144 6.49 -7.37 35.75
C ALA A 144 6.29 -7.61 37.26
N PRO A 145 5.20 -8.27 37.68
CA PRO A 145 5.00 -8.60 39.07
C PRO A 145 6.23 -9.38 39.55
N PRO A 146 6.78 -9.07 40.74
CA PRO A 146 7.89 -9.84 41.27
C PRO A 146 7.44 -11.30 41.25
N ALA A 147 8.19 -12.15 40.53
CA ALA A 147 7.93 -13.58 40.47
C ALA A 147 7.65 -14.04 41.90
N GLU A 148 6.44 -14.55 42.15
CA GLU A 148 5.96 -14.86 43.49
C GLU A 148 7.04 -15.67 44.20
N THR A 149 7.82 -14.99 45.05
CA THR A 149 8.75 -15.65 45.93
C THR A 149 7.85 -16.37 46.89
N ARG A 150 7.66 -17.68 46.66
CA ARG A 150 7.04 -18.58 47.64
C ARG A 150 7.64 -18.19 48.99
N PRO A 151 6.81 -17.91 50.01
CA PRO A 151 7.33 -17.49 51.30
C PRO A 151 8.39 -18.50 51.72
N PRO A 152 9.56 -18.05 52.22
CA PRO A 152 10.66 -18.95 52.55
C PRO A 152 10.15 -20.02 53.52
N SER A 153 9.99 -21.24 53.01
CA SER A 153 9.51 -22.40 53.77
C SER A 153 10.65 -23.12 54.50
N GLU A 154 11.76 -22.42 54.72
CA GLU A 154 12.89 -22.89 55.52
C GLU A 154 12.70 -22.53 56.99
N ARG A 155 11.62 -23.05 57.59
CA ARG A 155 11.60 -23.24 59.04
C ARG A 155 12.22 -24.60 59.32
N PRO A 156 13.28 -24.71 60.15
CA PRO A 156 13.89 -25.99 60.46
C PRO A 156 12.84 -26.92 61.07
N VAL A 157 12.59 -28.05 60.39
CA VAL A 157 11.68 -29.12 60.82
C VAL A 157 12.36 -30.01 61.86
N GLU A 158 12.95 -29.39 62.89
CA GLU A 158 13.69 -30.08 63.95
C GLU A 158 12.80 -30.41 65.18
N SER A 159 11.54 -29.99 65.19
CA SER A 159 10.63 -30.21 66.33
C SER A 159 9.41 -31.11 66.05
N LEU A 160 9.28 -31.67 64.85
CA LEU A 160 8.25 -32.66 64.56
C LEU A 160 8.67 -34.01 65.15
N LYS A 161 8.29 -34.26 66.41
CA LYS A 161 8.21 -35.62 66.95
C LYS A 161 7.40 -36.48 65.97
N PRO A 162 7.89 -37.68 65.60
CA PRO A 162 7.12 -38.61 64.78
C PRO A 162 5.78 -38.90 65.51
N GLY A 163 4.67 -38.46 64.92
CA GLY A 163 3.32 -38.57 65.48
C GLY A 163 2.53 -37.26 65.62
N ALA A 164 3.15 -36.09 65.47
CA ALA A 164 2.44 -34.81 65.49
C ALA A 164 1.95 -34.42 64.08
N SER A 165 0.84 -35.01 63.63
CA SER A 165 0.12 -34.44 62.48
C SER A 165 -0.43 -33.07 62.90
N PRO A 166 -0.18 -31.99 62.14
CA PRO A 166 -0.89 -30.73 62.39
C PRO A 166 -2.38 -31.00 62.25
N SER A 167 -3.14 -30.66 63.29
CA SER A 167 -4.60 -30.71 63.24
C SER A 167 -5.08 -29.92 62.03
N ALA A 168 -5.98 -30.50 61.25
CA ALA A 168 -6.58 -29.80 60.11
C ALA A 168 -7.17 -28.46 60.57
N PRO A 169 -7.03 -27.38 59.78
CA PRO A 169 -7.66 -26.11 60.12
C PRO A 169 -9.17 -26.31 60.26
N PRO A 170 -9.83 -25.61 61.21
CA PRO A 170 -11.27 -25.71 61.35
C PRO A 170 -11.92 -25.31 60.03
N VAL A 171 -12.79 -26.18 59.51
CA VAL A 171 -13.61 -25.87 58.34
C VAL A 171 -14.45 -24.64 58.70
N ALA A 172 -14.36 -23.59 57.89
CA ALA A 172 -15.19 -22.41 58.09
C ALA A 172 -16.65 -22.80 57.96
N ASP A 173 -17.42 -22.57 59.01
CA ASP A 173 -18.85 -22.85 59.02
C ASP A 173 -19.55 -21.82 58.11
N HIS A 174 -19.93 -22.24 56.90
CA HIS A 174 -20.70 -21.44 55.95
C HIS A 174 -22.22 -21.53 56.18
N SER A 175 -22.60 -22.06 57.33
CA SER A 175 -23.99 -22.15 57.77
C SER A 175 -24.54 -20.73 57.98
N TYR A 176 -25.63 -20.39 57.28
CA TYR A 176 -26.30 -19.09 57.46
C TYR A 176 -26.75 -18.90 58.91
N PRO A 177 -26.70 -17.67 59.47
CA PRO A 177 -27.14 -17.42 60.83
C PRO A 177 -28.62 -17.77 60.97
N ALA A 178 -29.01 -18.43 62.06
CA ALA A 178 -30.39 -18.84 62.31
C ALA A 178 -31.40 -17.67 62.29
N SER A 179 -30.92 -16.43 62.46
CA SER A 179 -31.71 -15.19 62.30
C SER A 179 -32.15 -14.91 60.86
N TRP A 180 -31.61 -15.62 59.87
CA TRP A 180 -32.05 -15.59 58.47
C TRP A 180 -33.06 -16.71 58.13
N GLY A 181 -33.37 -17.58 59.11
CA GLY A 181 -34.39 -18.60 58.98
C GLY A 181 -35.79 -17.97 58.92
N PHE A 182 -36.44 -18.17 57.78
CA PHE A 182 -37.86 -17.94 57.54
C PHE A 182 -38.72 -18.33 58.76
N GLN A 183 -39.42 -17.36 59.34
CA GLN A 183 -40.39 -17.60 60.40
C GLN A 183 -41.72 -18.02 59.75
N PRO A 184 -42.16 -19.28 59.85
CA PRO A 184 -43.44 -19.67 59.29
C PRO A 184 -44.55 -18.89 60.03
N PRO A 185 -45.62 -18.44 59.33
CA PRO A 185 -46.73 -17.77 59.98
C PRO A 185 -47.38 -18.72 60.99
N ALA A 186 -47.63 -18.22 62.19
CA ALA A 186 -48.33 -18.95 63.23
C ALA A 186 -49.72 -19.37 62.70
N ALA A 187 -49.97 -20.67 62.65
CA ALA A 187 -51.30 -21.20 62.37
C ALA A 187 -52.22 -20.84 63.55
N GLY A 188 -53.28 -20.07 63.27
CA GLY A 188 -54.42 -19.90 64.16
C GLY A 188 -55.43 -21.03 64.00
#